data_AF-A0A4Z0WHF5-F1
#
_entry.id   AF-A0A4Z0WHF5-F1
#
_cell.length_a   1.000
_cell.length_b   1.000
_cell.length_c   1.000
_cell.angle_alpha   90.00
_cell.angle_beta   90.00
_cell.angle_gamma   90.00
#
_symmetry.space_group_name_H-M   'P 1'
#
loop_
_entity.id
_entity.type
_entity.pdbx_description
1 polymer ?
#
loop_
_entity_poly.entity_id
_entity_poly.type
_entity_poly.pdbx_seq_one_letter_code
_entity_poly.pdbx_strand_id
1 'polypeptide(L)'
;MTVASRRSTVDSNRLVAADAQQSKLRSVEMLADSLLARHLPGWQFAFNRQRRTLGLCRYRERRIELSRHHAAAGNMAQARATLLHEIAHALAGPGTGHGPKWRRIMHELGETPEVTARPDYALNDYRWALVRRNGDTLHWITGRYRKPRQCAHLALRGQPDTLGTVYYCAYEDFLAWSEGTLALHQLHLQQ
;
A
#
# COMPACT_ATOMS: atom_id res chain seq x y z
N MET A 1 18.03 -41.56 -20.99
CA MET A 1 17.58 -40.15 -21.13
C MET A 1 16.46 -39.92 -20.13
N THR A 2 16.77 -39.26 -19.01
CA THR A 2 15.82 -39.11 -17.89
C THR A 2 15.31 -37.68 -17.86
N VAL A 3 14.07 -37.47 -18.31
CA VAL A 3 13.36 -36.20 -18.12
C VAL A 3 12.61 -36.32 -16.79
N ALA A 4 13.27 -35.93 -15.69
CA ALA A 4 12.62 -35.79 -14.40
C ALA A 4 12.60 -34.32 -13.96
N SER A 5 11.42 -33.90 -13.50
CA SER A 5 11.28 -33.03 -12.33
C SER A 5 11.61 -31.54 -12.48
N ARG A 6 10.88 -30.81 -13.34
CA ARG A 6 10.71 -29.34 -13.20
C ARG A 6 9.32 -28.90 -12.68
N ARG A 7 8.31 -29.78 -12.68
CA ARG A 7 6.95 -29.46 -12.20
C ARG A 7 6.78 -29.58 -10.67
N SER A 8 7.50 -30.49 -10.00
CA SER A 8 7.29 -30.74 -8.55
C SER A 8 7.85 -29.67 -7.63
N THR A 9 8.87 -28.91 -8.06
CA THR A 9 9.53 -27.88 -7.24
C THR A 9 8.74 -26.57 -7.18
N VAL A 10 7.96 -26.24 -8.23
CA VAL A 10 7.14 -25.02 -8.29
C VAL A 10 5.95 -25.10 -7.34
N ASP A 11 5.29 -26.27 -7.26
CA ASP A 11 4.14 -26.48 -6.37
C ASP A 11 4.56 -26.45 -4.89
N SER A 12 5.71 -27.04 -4.56
CA SER A 12 6.29 -26.99 -3.21
C SER A 12 6.65 -25.57 -2.77
N ASN A 13 7.29 -24.78 -3.63
CA ASN A 13 7.61 -23.37 -3.32
C ASN A 13 6.34 -22.53 -3.10
N ARG A 14 5.27 -22.79 -3.86
CA ARG A 14 4.01 -22.06 -3.73
C ARG A 14 3.28 -22.39 -2.42
N LEU A 15 3.33 -23.65 -1.99
CA LEU A 15 2.76 -24.08 -0.71
C LEU A 15 3.49 -23.45 0.48
N VAL A 16 4.83 -23.44 0.47
CA VAL A 16 5.65 -22.82 1.52
C VAL A 16 5.38 -21.31 1.61
N ALA A 17 5.29 -20.61 0.48
CA ALA A 17 4.97 -19.18 0.46
C ALA A 17 3.56 -18.88 1.01
N ALA A 18 2.58 -19.74 0.70
CA ALA A 18 1.22 -19.61 1.22
C ALA A 18 1.17 -19.81 2.74
N ASP A 19 1.93 -20.77 3.27
CA ASP A 19 2.01 -21.05 4.71
C ASP A 19 2.70 -19.90 5.46
N ALA A 20 3.83 -19.40 4.95
CA ALA A 20 4.52 -18.24 5.50
C ALA A 20 3.62 -16.99 5.54
N GLN A 21 2.85 -16.76 4.47
CA GLN A 21 1.88 -15.67 4.42
C GLN A 21 0.77 -15.85 5.46
N GLN A 22 0.24 -17.07 5.62
CA GLN A 22 -0.80 -17.36 6.59
C GLN A 22 -0.30 -17.22 8.04
N SER A 23 0.92 -17.67 8.33
CA SER A 23 1.59 -17.46 9.62
C SER A 23 1.73 -15.98 9.95
N LYS A 24 2.22 -15.17 8.99
CA LYS A 24 2.35 -13.72 9.15
C LYS A 24 1.01 -13.04 9.45
N LEU A 25 -0.05 -13.40 8.74
CA LEU A 25 -1.38 -12.84 8.97
C LEU A 25 -1.93 -13.20 10.36
N ARG A 26 -1.62 -14.39 10.86
CA ARG A 26 -1.93 -14.78 12.24
C ARG A 26 -1.15 -13.95 13.26
N SER A 27 0.12 -13.65 13.00
CA SER A 27 0.90 -12.75 13.86
C SER A 27 0.33 -11.32 13.89
N VAL A 28 -0.17 -10.83 12.75
CA VAL A 28 -0.86 -9.52 12.68
C VAL A 28 -2.15 -9.54 13.49
N GLU A 29 -2.94 -10.61 13.41
CA GLU A 29 -4.17 -10.79 14.20
C GLU A 29 -3.88 -10.81 15.70
N MET A 30 -2.88 -11.57 16.15
CA MET A 30 -2.45 -11.58 17.56
C MET A 30 -1.98 -10.20 18.05
N LEU A 31 -1.26 -9.46 17.20
CA LEU A 31 -0.85 -8.09 17.51
C LEU A 31 -2.06 -7.17 17.63
N ALA A 32 -3.02 -7.27 16.71
CA ALA A 32 -4.24 -6.48 16.74
C ALA A 32 -5.04 -6.75 18.02
N ASP A 33 -5.25 -8.02 18.37
CA ASP A 33 -5.97 -8.40 19.59
C ASP A 33 -5.30 -7.84 20.85
N SER A 34 -3.96 -7.93 20.93
CA SER A 34 -3.21 -7.36 22.05
C SER A 34 -3.36 -5.85 22.17
N LEU A 35 -3.33 -5.12 21.05
CA LEU A 35 -3.48 -3.66 21.04
C LEU A 35 -4.91 -3.23 21.37
N LEU A 36 -5.91 -3.92 20.80
CA LEU A 36 -7.32 -3.64 21.09
C LEU A 36 -7.67 -3.92 22.55
N ALA A 37 -7.20 -5.03 23.12
CA ALA A 37 -7.42 -5.33 24.53
C ALA A 37 -6.88 -4.22 25.46
N ARG A 38 -5.76 -3.60 25.09
CA ARG A 38 -5.14 -2.52 25.87
C ARG A 38 -5.83 -1.17 25.71
N HIS A 39 -6.20 -0.81 24.48
CA HIS A 39 -6.59 0.57 24.15
C HIS A 39 -8.08 0.73 23.84
N LEU A 40 -8.77 -0.32 23.41
CA LEU A 40 -10.16 -0.30 22.95
C LEU A 40 -10.92 -1.55 23.44
N PRO A 41 -11.11 -1.73 24.76
CA PRO A 41 -11.83 -2.88 25.29
C PRO A 41 -13.24 -2.97 24.69
N GLY A 42 -13.62 -4.17 24.23
CA GLY A 42 -14.90 -4.41 23.55
C GLY A 42 -14.92 -4.11 22.05
N TRP A 43 -13.81 -3.66 21.46
CA TRP A 43 -13.64 -3.58 20.01
C TRP A 43 -13.09 -4.89 19.43
N GLN A 44 -13.34 -5.11 18.14
CA GLN A 44 -12.94 -6.32 17.42
C GLN A 44 -11.94 -5.99 16.30
N PHE A 45 -11.13 -6.98 15.92
CA PHE A 45 -10.30 -6.92 14.72
C PHE A 45 -10.90 -7.77 13.60
N ALA A 46 -10.68 -7.36 12.34
CA ALA A 46 -10.90 -8.21 11.17
C ALA A 46 -9.98 -7.83 10.01
N PHE A 47 -9.78 -8.75 9.07
CA PHE A 47 -9.23 -8.40 7.76
C PHE A 47 -10.34 -8.01 6.78
N ASN A 48 -10.05 -7.04 5.92
CA ASN A 48 -10.83 -6.72 4.73
C ASN A 48 -10.02 -6.96 3.44
N ARG A 49 -10.65 -6.75 2.29
CA ARG A 49 -10.05 -6.93 0.96
C ARG A 49 -9.78 -5.61 0.23
N GLN A 50 -9.77 -4.48 0.94
CA GLN A 50 -9.53 -3.17 0.33
C GLN A 50 -8.09 -3.10 -0.16
N ARG A 51 -7.87 -2.57 -1.37
CA ARG A 51 -6.53 -2.44 -1.97
C ARG A 51 -5.99 -1.02 -1.88
N ARG A 52 -6.88 -0.03 -1.69
CA ARG A 52 -6.55 1.40 -1.70
C ARG A 52 -6.29 1.99 -0.31
N THR A 53 -6.66 1.27 0.75
CA THR A 53 -6.51 1.71 2.14
C THR A 53 -5.80 0.61 2.92
N LEU A 54 -4.92 1.01 3.84
CA LEU A 54 -4.18 0.06 4.68
C LEU A 54 -5.06 -0.49 5.81
N GLY A 55 -5.83 0.38 6.45
CA GLY A 55 -6.76 0.04 7.52
C GLY A 55 -8.02 0.90 7.48
N LEU A 56 -9.00 0.56 8.33
CA LEU A 56 -10.25 1.27 8.51
C LEU A 56 -10.74 1.17 9.96
N CYS A 57 -11.16 2.29 10.53
CA CYS A 57 -11.95 2.34 11.76
C CYS A 57 -13.46 2.29 11.47
N ARG A 58 -14.13 1.24 11.94
CA ARG A 58 -15.58 1.01 11.86
C ARG A 58 -16.25 1.33 13.20
N TYR A 59 -16.60 2.60 13.40
CA TYR A 59 -17.14 3.08 14.67
C TYR A 59 -18.43 2.39 15.12
N ARG A 60 -19.39 2.20 14.20
CA ARG A 60 -20.71 1.63 14.54
C ARG A 60 -20.58 0.17 14.97
N GLU A 61 -19.71 -0.56 14.29
CA GLU A 61 -19.43 -1.96 14.52
C GLU A 61 -18.41 -2.18 15.64
N ARG A 62 -17.80 -1.10 16.17
CA ARG A 62 -16.66 -1.14 17.11
C ARG A 62 -15.57 -2.11 16.61
N ARG A 63 -15.15 -1.90 15.36
CA ARG A 63 -14.20 -2.79 14.68
C ARG A 63 -13.06 -2.02 14.03
N ILE A 64 -11.85 -2.53 14.16
CA ILE A 64 -10.68 -2.10 13.39
C ILE A 64 -10.43 -3.13 12.31
N GLU A 65 -10.26 -2.68 11.07
CA GLU A 65 -9.95 -3.54 9.94
C GLU A 65 -8.60 -3.21 9.33
N LEU A 66 -7.83 -4.24 8.95
CA LEU A 66 -6.67 -4.09 8.06
C LEU A 66 -6.94 -4.74 6.71
N SER A 67 -6.35 -4.19 5.65
CA SER A 67 -6.31 -4.87 4.36
C SER A 67 -5.44 -6.12 4.43
N ARG A 68 -6.03 -7.28 4.11
CA ARG A 68 -5.28 -8.54 4.01
C ARG A 68 -4.13 -8.45 3.02
N HIS A 69 -4.31 -7.72 1.91
CA HIS A 69 -3.27 -7.55 0.90
C HIS A 69 -2.08 -6.78 1.46
N HIS A 70 -2.34 -5.67 2.14
CA HIS A 70 -1.29 -4.84 2.75
C HIS A 70 -0.61 -5.52 3.93
N ALA A 71 -1.38 -6.19 4.80
CA ALA A 71 -0.82 -6.95 5.91
C ALA A 71 0.04 -8.14 5.45
N ALA A 72 -0.32 -8.79 4.34
CA ALA A 72 0.45 -9.91 3.79
C ALA A 72 1.81 -9.46 3.23
N ALA A 73 1.87 -8.31 2.57
CA ALA A 73 3.10 -7.83 1.95
C ALA A 73 3.97 -6.97 2.87
N GLY A 74 3.38 -6.02 3.60
CA GLY A 74 4.11 -5.14 4.51
C GLY A 74 4.68 -5.86 5.73
N ASN A 75 5.70 -5.31 6.37
CA ASN A 75 6.30 -5.91 7.57
C ASN A 75 5.46 -5.69 8.85
N MET A 76 5.83 -6.35 9.94
CA MET A 76 5.09 -6.25 11.22
C MET A 76 5.08 -4.83 11.81
N ALA A 77 6.11 -4.03 11.56
CA ALA A 77 6.15 -2.63 12.03
C ALA A 77 5.12 -1.77 11.27
N GLN A 78 4.99 -1.97 9.96
CA GLN A 78 3.95 -1.31 9.15
C GLN A 78 2.54 -1.73 9.57
N ALA A 79 2.34 -3.01 9.88
CA ALA A 79 1.07 -3.50 10.43
C ALA A 79 0.76 -2.85 11.78
N ARG A 80 1.73 -2.78 12.69
CA ARG A 80 1.61 -2.10 13.99
C ARG A 80 1.24 -0.62 13.82
N ALA A 81 1.98 0.10 12.98
CA ALA A 81 1.74 1.52 12.74
C ALA A 81 0.32 1.77 12.19
N THR A 82 -0.14 0.93 11.27
CA THR A 82 -1.50 1.01 10.72
C THR A 82 -2.56 0.70 11.79
N LEU A 83 -2.35 -0.32 12.64
CA LEU A 83 -3.27 -0.62 13.74
C LEU A 83 -3.38 0.57 14.71
N LEU A 84 -2.25 1.15 15.11
CA LEU A 84 -2.24 2.31 16.00
C LEU A 84 -2.90 3.54 15.36
N HIS A 85 -2.75 3.72 14.05
CA HIS A 85 -3.44 4.76 13.29
C HIS A 85 -4.96 4.64 13.40
N GLU A 86 -5.51 3.44 13.16
CA GLU A 86 -6.94 3.21 13.23
C GLU A 86 -7.47 3.22 14.68
N ILE A 87 -6.68 2.74 15.64
CA ILE A 87 -6.98 2.85 17.07
C ILE A 87 -7.04 4.32 17.50
N ALA A 88 -6.09 5.14 17.03
CA ALA A 88 -6.09 6.57 17.30
C ALA A 88 -7.33 7.27 16.74
N HIS A 89 -7.83 6.85 15.56
CA HIS A 89 -9.14 7.30 15.08
C HIS A 89 -10.24 6.93 16.07
N ALA A 90 -10.37 5.65 16.41
CA ALA A 90 -11.40 5.19 17.34
C ALA A 90 -11.43 5.98 18.66
N LEU A 91 -10.25 6.27 19.24
CA LEU A 91 -10.09 7.08 20.46
C LEU A 91 -10.38 8.57 20.24
N ALA A 92 -10.01 9.12 19.07
CA ALA A 92 -10.26 10.52 18.73
C ALA A 92 -11.76 10.79 18.54
N GLY A 93 -12.51 9.81 18.02
CA GLY A 93 -13.94 9.91 17.76
C GLY A 93 -14.27 10.30 16.32
N PRO A 94 -15.51 10.00 15.87
CA PRO A 94 -15.92 10.15 14.48
C PRO A 94 -15.81 11.60 13.99
N GLY A 95 -15.39 11.78 12.74
CA GLY A 95 -15.27 13.10 12.11
C GLY A 95 -14.04 13.93 12.50
N THR A 96 -13.23 13.47 13.45
CA THR A 96 -12.02 14.21 13.91
C THR A 96 -10.93 14.30 12.83
N GLY A 97 -10.87 13.32 11.92
CA GLY A 97 -9.77 13.17 10.98
C GLY A 97 -8.41 13.14 11.69
N HIS A 98 -7.35 13.56 11.00
CA HIS A 98 -5.99 13.62 11.55
C HIS A 98 -5.68 14.93 12.29
N GLY A 99 -6.68 15.54 12.94
CA GLY A 99 -6.57 16.80 13.66
C GLY A 99 -5.68 16.76 14.91
N PRO A 100 -5.54 17.88 15.65
CA PRO A 100 -4.68 17.96 16.84
C PRO A 100 -4.95 16.88 17.89
N LYS A 101 -6.22 16.54 18.11
CA LYS A 101 -6.62 15.46 19.04
C LYS A 101 -6.07 14.11 18.62
N TRP A 102 -6.19 13.76 17.33
CA TRP A 102 -5.66 12.50 16.79
C TRP A 102 -4.13 12.43 16.88
N ARG A 103 -3.44 13.53 16.54
CA ARG A 103 -1.96 13.59 16.64
C ARG A 103 -1.46 13.40 18.07
N ARG A 104 -2.13 14.02 19.04
CA ARG A 104 -1.82 13.82 20.46
C ARG A 104 -1.95 12.35 20.85
N ILE A 105 -3.05 11.69 20.45
CA ILE A 105 -3.28 10.27 20.73
C ILE A 105 -2.21 9.39 20.08
N MET A 106 -1.80 9.67 18.83
CA MET A 106 -0.70 8.93 18.19
C MET A 106 0.58 8.97 19.01
N HIS A 107 0.96 10.15 19.52
CA HIS A 107 2.11 10.27 20.41
C HIS A 107 1.93 9.50 21.72
N GLU A 108 0.73 9.53 22.32
CA GLU A 108 0.41 8.75 23.53
C GLU A 108 0.48 7.23 23.28
N LEU A 109 0.17 6.78 22.06
CA LEU A 109 0.32 5.39 21.63
C LEU A 109 1.77 5.01 21.26
N GLY A 110 2.70 5.97 21.31
CA GLY A 110 4.11 5.77 20.96
C GLY A 110 4.33 5.54 19.47
N GLU A 111 3.54 6.19 18.62
CA GLU A 111 3.67 6.12 17.15
C GLU A 111 3.74 7.54 16.57
N THR A 112 4.50 7.71 15.49
CA THR A 112 4.59 9.00 14.81
C THR A 112 3.28 9.26 14.06
N PRO A 113 2.68 10.47 14.12
CA PRO A 113 1.45 10.82 13.41
C PRO A 113 1.68 10.98 11.90
N GLU A 114 2.11 9.91 11.24
CA GLU A 114 2.22 9.85 9.79
C GLU A 114 0.82 9.72 9.17
N VAL A 115 0.44 10.73 8.38
CA VAL A 115 -0.88 10.82 7.74
C VAL A 115 -0.91 10.08 6.40
N THR A 116 0.26 9.89 5.79
CA THR A 116 0.41 9.21 4.49
C THR A 116 1.36 8.05 4.63
N ALA A 117 0.81 6.84 4.72
CA ALA A 117 1.56 5.68 4.32
C ALA A 117 1.59 5.67 2.79
N ARG A 118 2.78 5.73 2.19
CA ARG A 118 2.90 5.45 0.75
C ARG A 118 2.57 3.97 0.60
N PRO A 119 1.47 3.59 -0.08
CA PRO A 119 1.25 2.18 -0.38
C PRO A 119 2.49 1.71 -1.13
N ASP A 120 3.09 0.62 -0.66
CA ASP A 120 4.19 -0.03 -1.38
C ASP A 120 3.75 -0.15 -2.84
N TYR A 121 4.58 0.39 -3.74
CA TYR A 121 4.26 0.38 -5.15
C TYR A 121 3.99 -1.06 -5.62
N ALA A 122 4.73 -2.04 -5.08
CA ALA A 122 4.57 -3.45 -5.40
C ALA A 122 3.19 -4.05 -5.01
N LEU A 123 2.41 -3.38 -4.16
CA LEU A 123 1.10 -3.88 -3.70
C LEU A 123 -0.07 -3.50 -4.60
N ASN A 124 0.14 -2.56 -5.51
CA ASN A 124 -0.92 -2.12 -6.39
C ASN A 124 -0.89 -2.95 -7.68
N ASP A 125 -2.03 -3.52 -8.06
CA ASP A 125 -2.25 -4.14 -9.38
C ASP A 125 -2.55 -3.09 -10.46
N TYR A 126 -1.92 -1.92 -10.36
CA TYR A 126 -1.99 -0.94 -11.42
C TYR A 126 -1.37 -1.53 -12.67
N ARG A 127 -2.05 -1.36 -13.80
CA ARG A 127 -1.48 -1.74 -15.09
C ARG A 127 -0.64 -0.60 -15.67
N TRP A 128 -0.91 0.62 -15.24
CA TRP A 128 -0.31 1.82 -15.80
C TRP A 128 0.21 2.75 -14.70
N ALA A 129 1.41 3.29 -14.89
CA ALA A 129 1.92 4.42 -14.14
C ALA A 129 1.70 5.70 -14.94
N LEU A 130 1.20 6.76 -14.31
CA LEU A 130 1.33 8.12 -14.80
C LEU A 130 2.60 8.71 -14.21
N VAL A 131 3.52 9.13 -15.06
CA VAL A 131 4.84 9.66 -14.69
C VAL A 131 5.08 11.01 -15.33
N ARG A 132 5.85 11.86 -14.67
CA ARG A 132 6.44 13.06 -15.27
C ARG A 132 7.85 12.71 -15.71
N ARG A 133 8.21 13.02 -16.96
CA ARG A 133 9.59 12.94 -17.42
C ARG A 133 10.30 14.29 -17.24
N ASN A 134 11.49 14.26 -16.68
CA ASN A 134 12.40 15.40 -16.60
C ASN A 134 13.81 14.94 -17.01
N GLY A 135 14.17 15.19 -18.28
CA GLY A 135 15.38 14.63 -18.87
C GLY A 135 15.39 13.10 -18.80
N ASP A 136 16.39 12.57 -18.09
CA ASP A 136 16.60 11.12 -17.89
C ASP A 136 16.00 10.58 -16.58
N THR A 137 15.18 11.39 -15.91
CA THR A 137 14.48 10.98 -14.69
C THR A 137 12.98 10.88 -14.91
N LEU A 138 12.36 9.89 -14.29
CA LEU A 138 10.91 9.78 -14.17
C LEU A 138 10.48 10.02 -12.73
N HIS A 139 9.48 10.87 -12.56
CA HIS A 139 8.81 11.07 -11.28
C HIS A 139 7.44 10.42 -11.34
N TRP A 140 7.16 9.54 -10.39
CA TRP A 140 5.82 8.98 -10.23
C TRP A 140 4.82 10.07 -9.85
N ILE A 141 3.70 10.11 -10.57
CA ILE A 141 2.56 10.96 -10.21
C ILE A 141 1.50 10.10 -9.54
N THR A 142 1.06 9.02 -10.20
CA THR A 142 -0.05 8.19 -9.73
C THR A 142 -0.19 6.90 -10.54
N GLY A 143 -0.78 5.85 -9.99
CA GLY A 143 -1.11 4.61 -10.71
C GLY A 143 -2.53 4.58 -11.28
N ARG A 144 -2.75 3.75 -12.30
CA ARG A 144 -4.04 3.57 -12.98
C ARG A 144 -4.28 2.11 -13.36
N TYR A 145 -5.50 1.64 -13.15
CA TYR A 145 -5.94 0.31 -13.60
C TYR A 145 -6.25 0.27 -15.10
N ARG A 146 -6.73 1.40 -15.64
CA ARG A 146 -7.03 1.59 -17.06
C ARG A 146 -6.30 2.85 -17.53
N LYS A 147 -5.72 2.82 -18.73
CA LYS A 147 -5.07 3.98 -19.35
C LYS A 147 -6.13 4.90 -19.98
N PRO A 148 -6.25 6.16 -19.55
CA PRO A 148 -6.93 7.19 -20.34
C PRO A 148 -6.31 7.32 -21.74
N ARG A 149 -7.08 7.86 -22.70
CA ARG A 149 -6.64 7.95 -24.09
C ARG A 149 -5.46 8.91 -24.31
N GLN A 150 -5.42 10.01 -23.57
CA GLN A 150 -4.42 11.06 -23.69
C GLN A 150 -4.07 11.66 -22.33
N CYS A 151 -2.81 12.04 -22.13
CA CYS A 151 -2.30 12.80 -21.00
C CYS A 151 -1.41 13.99 -21.41
N ALA A 152 -1.15 14.23 -22.69
CA ALA A 152 -0.35 15.39 -23.15
C ALA A 152 -0.90 16.75 -22.65
N HIS A 153 -2.22 16.87 -22.49
CA HIS A 153 -2.89 18.08 -22.02
C HIS A 153 -2.82 18.28 -20.49
N LEU A 154 -2.24 17.35 -19.75
CA LEU A 154 -2.16 17.44 -18.29
C LEU A 154 -0.94 18.28 -17.87
N ALA A 155 -1.19 19.18 -16.93
CA ALA A 155 -0.15 19.81 -16.12
C ALA A 155 -0.40 19.47 -14.65
N LEU A 156 0.67 19.33 -13.87
CA LEU A 156 0.60 19.19 -12.42
C LEU A 156 0.02 20.47 -11.81
N ARG A 157 -0.82 20.30 -10.78
CA ARG A 157 -1.49 21.40 -10.11
C ARG A 157 -0.48 22.42 -9.59
N GLY A 158 -0.62 23.68 -10.02
CA GLY A 158 0.28 24.78 -9.65
C GLY A 158 1.62 24.79 -10.38
N GLN A 159 1.82 23.94 -11.40
CA GLN A 159 3.06 23.87 -12.19
C GLN A 159 2.75 23.83 -13.70
N PRO A 160 2.36 24.96 -14.32
CA PRO A 160 1.94 25.00 -15.73
C PRO A 160 3.03 24.52 -16.70
N ASP A 161 4.31 24.73 -16.38
CA ASP A 161 5.46 24.30 -17.20
C ASP A 161 5.59 22.77 -17.34
N THR A 162 4.78 22.01 -16.61
CA THR A 162 4.71 20.55 -16.73
C THR A 162 3.78 20.06 -17.83
N LEU A 163 3.09 20.96 -18.51
CA LEU A 163 2.25 20.63 -19.67
C LEU A 163 3.07 19.88 -20.72
N GLY A 164 2.54 18.76 -21.22
CA GLY A 164 3.23 17.92 -22.21
C GLY A 164 4.42 17.11 -21.67
N THR A 165 4.73 17.18 -20.37
CA THR A 165 5.82 16.41 -19.75
C THR A 165 5.36 15.13 -19.06
N VAL A 166 4.07 14.80 -19.18
CA VAL A 166 3.43 13.68 -18.50
C VAL A 166 3.17 12.53 -19.49
N TYR A 167 3.48 11.31 -19.05
CA TYR A 167 3.43 10.09 -19.86
C TYR A 167 2.83 8.93 -19.06
N TYR A 168 2.22 7.98 -19.76
CA TYR A 168 1.90 6.66 -19.24
C TYR A 168 2.99 5.65 -19.63
N CYS A 169 3.30 4.73 -18.72
CA CYS A 169 4.02 3.47 -19.03
C CYS A 169 3.37 2.30 -18.29
N ALA A 170 3.75 1.07 -18.65
CA ALA A 170 3.34 -0.09 -17.87
C ALA A 170 3.87 0.05 -16.44
N TYR A 171 3.06 -0.32 -15.46
CA TYR A 171 3.42 -0.13 -14.05
C TYR A 171 4.62 -0.99 -13.65
N GLU A 172 4.71 -2.20 -14.17
CA GLU A 172 5.84 -3.10 -13.99
C GLU A 172 7.15 -2.53 -14.56
N ASP A 173 7.10 -1.90 -15.73
CA ASP A 173 8.27 -1.25 -16.34
C ASP A 173 8.75 -0.08 -15.48
N PHE A 174 7.82 0.70 -14.90
CA PHE A 174 8.18 1.78 -13.98
C PHE A 174 8.87 1.25 -12.72
N LEU A 175 8.37 0.16 -12.14
CA LEU A 175 8.98 -0.48 -10.98
C LEU A 175 10.39 -0.98 -11.30
N ALA A 176 10.53 -1.74 -12.39
CA ALA A 176 11.80 -2.26 -12.86
C ALA A 176 12.83 -1.14 -13.10
N TRP A 177 12.39 -0.03 -13.71
CA TRP A 177 13.22 1.17 -13.86
C TRP A 177 13.63 1.78 -12.52
N SER A 178 12.70 1.92 -11.57
CA SER A 178 12.98 2.51 -10.26
C SER A 178 13.94 1.66 -9.41
N GLU A 179 13.98 0.35 -9.67
CA GLU A 179 14.91 -0.60 -9.06
C GLU A 179 16.24 -0.73 -9.83
N GLY A 180 16.38 -0.03 -10.95
CA GLY A 180 17.58 -0.06 -11.80
C GLY A 180 17.72 -1.32 -12.65
N THR A 181 16.69 -2.16 -12.73
CA THR A 181 16.68 -3.40 -13.53
C THR A 181 16.24 -3.17 -14.98
N LEU A 182 15.70 -1.98 -15.28
CA LEU A 182 15.30 -1.55 -16.63
C LEU A 182 15.84 -0.14 -16.92
N ALA A 183 16.48 0.08 -18.07
CA ALA A 183 16.97 1.39 -18.46
C ALA A 183 15.86 2.27 -19.05
N LEU A 184 15.96 3.60 -18.90
CA LEU A 184 14.92 4.54 -19.33
C LEU A 184 14.51 4.39 -20.80
N HIS A 185 15.46 4.15 -21.70
CA HIS A 185 15.20 4.00 -23.13
C HIS A 185 14.41 2.73 -23.47
N GLN A 186 14.31 1.78 -22.54
CA GLN A 186 13.53 0.55 -22.70
C GLN A 186 12.06 0.72 -22.28
N LEU A 187 11.70 1.83 -21.63
CA LEU A 187 10.31 2.10 -21.24
C LEU A 187 9.50 2.61 -22.45
N HIS A 188 8.32 2.02 -22.64
CA HIS A 188 7.37 2.52 -23.63
C HIS A 188 6.50 3.64 -23.02
N LEU A 189 6.97 4.89 -23.15
CA LEU A 189 6.25 6.08 -22.72
C LEU A 189 5.18 6.50 -23.75
N GLN A 190 3.96 6.78 -23.29
CA GLN A 190 2.79 7.07 -24.14
C GLN A 190 2.09 8.34 -23.65
N GLN A 191 1.65 9.20 -24.58
CA GLN A 191 0.88 10.41 -24.27
C GLN A 191 -0.58 10.34 -24.72
#